data_AF-A0A0F9KXH2-F1
#
_entry.id   AF-A0A0F9KXH2-F1
#
_cell.length_a   1.000
_cell.length_b   1.000
_cell.length_c   1.000
_cell.angle_alpha   90.00
_cell.angle_beta   90.00
_cell.angle_gamma   90.00
#
_symmetry.space_group_name_H-M   'P 1'
#
loop_
_entity.id
_entity.type
_entity.pdbx_description
1 polymer ?
#
loop_
_entity_poly.entity_id
_entity_poly.type
_entity_poly.pdbx_seq_one_letter_code
_entity_poly.pdbx_strand_id
1 'polypeptide(L)' 'MPSNLADLDMRELQDKCRDRGIPWRGVKTAEELREALTNPTPGEE' A
#
# COMPACT_ATOMS: atom_id res chain seq x y z
N MET A 1 7.54 -5.86 -16.03
CA MET A 1 6.64 -6.89 -15.49
C MET A 1 5.68 -6.19 -14.54
N PRO A 2 4.35 -6.29 -14.70
CA PRO A 2 3.43 -5.62 -13.79
C PRO A 2 3.57 -6.29 -12.42
N SER A 3 4.09 -5.54 -11.44
CA SER A 3 4.14 -5.95 -10.05
C SER A 3 2.71 -6.05 -9.56
N ASN A 4 2.12 -7.24 -9.65
CA ASN A 4 0.76 -7.51 -9.23
C ASN A 4 0.75 -7.40 -7.71
N LEU A 5 0.50 -6.21 -7.18
CA LEU A 5 0.28 -5.97 -5.75
C LEU A 5 -0.82 -6.92 -5.21
N ALA A 6 -1.67 -7.43 -6.09
CA ALA A 6 -2.68 -8.47 -5.88
C ALA A 6 -2.15 -9.83 -5.40
N ASP A 7 -0.87 -10.16 -5.62
CA ASP A 7 -0.26 -11.43 -5.18
C ASP A 7 0.56 -11.27 -3.89
N LEU A 8 0.87 -10.02 -3.52
CA LEU A 8 1.66 -9.73 -2.33
C LEU A 8 0.85 -9.94 -1.05
N ASP A 9 1.53 -10.51 -0.05
CA ASP A 9 1.01 -10.73 1.28
C ASP A 9 0.87 -9.41 2.06
N MET A 10 0.02 -9.39 3.10
CA MET A 10 -0.23 -8.21 3.92
C MET A 10 1.07 -7.63 4.50
N ARG A 11 2.04 -8.49 4.83
CA ARG A 11 3.35 -8.06 5.33
C ARG A 11 4.20 -7.35 4.26
N GLU A 12 4.21 -7.87 3.03
CA GLU A 12 4.95 -7.26 1.92
C GLU A 12 4.32 -5.93 1.48
N LEU A 13 3.00 -5.84 1.54
CA LEU A 13 2.28 -4.61 1.28
C LEU A 13 2.59 -3.52 2.32
N GLN A 14 2.63 -3.88 3.61
CA GLN A 14 3.05 -2.95 4.67
C GLN A 14 4.50 -2.50 4.49
N ASP A 15 5.41 -3.41 4.14
CA ASP A 15 6.82 -3.09 3.91
C ASP A 15 6.98 -2.14 2.72
N LYS A 16 6.26 -2.37 1.62
CA LYS A 16 6.21 -1.44 0.48
C LYS A 16 5.61 -0.09 0.84
N CYS A 17 4.55 -0.05 1.67
CA CYS A 17 4.00 1.23 2.10
C CYS A 17 5.03 1.99 2.95
N ARG A 18 5.79 1.27 3.78
CA ARG A 18 6.87 1.83 4.59
C ARG A 18 7.98 2.42 3.73
N ASP A 19 8.44 1.65 2.74
CA ASP A 19 9.48 2.04 1.79
C ASP A 19 9.08 3.30 1.01
N ARG A 20 7.80 3.40 0.62
CA ARG A 20 7.25 4.58 -0.07
C ARG A 20 6.85 5.73 0.87
N GLY A 21 6.93 5.56 2.19
CA GLY A 21 6.50 6.55 3.16
C GLY A 21 4.97 6.82 3.17
N ILE A 22 4.17 5.89 2.66
CA ILE A 22 2.71 6.01 2.61
C ILE A 22 2.16 5.64 3.99
N PRO A 23 1.38 6.50 4.66
CA PRO A 23 0.80 6.16 5.96
C PRO A 23 -0.38 5.19 5.80
N TRP A 24 -0.24 3.94 6.24
CA TRP A 24 -1.34 2.96 6.29
C TRP A 24 -2.07 2.95 7.65
N ARG A 25 -1.97 4.03 8.44
CA ARG A 25 -2.65 4.19 9.74
C ARG A 25 -4.16 4.33 9.51
N GLY A 26 -4.86 3.20 9.42
CA GLY A 26 -6.30 3.13 9.16
C GLY A 26 -6.68 1.91 8.34
N VAL A 27 -5.72 1.39 7.58
CA VAL A 27 -5.90 0.24 6.70
C VAL A 27 -5.96 -1.05 7.51
N LYS A 28 -7.03 -1.82 7.32
CA LYS A 28 -7.23 -3.13 7.98
C LYS A 28 -7.17 -4.32 7.02
N THR A 29 -7.12 -4.08 5.72
CA THR A 29 -7.18 -5.13 4.69
C THR A 29 -6.01 -5.02 3.72
N ALA A 30 -5.68 -6.15 3.09
CA ALA A 30 -4.66 -6.18 2.04
C ALA A 30 -5.09 -5.36 0.81
N GLU A 31 -6.39 -5.34 0.48
CA GLU A 31 -6.93 -4.52 -0.62
C GLU A 31 -6.69 -3.03 -0.41
N GLU A 32 -6.95 -2.50 0.79
CA GLU A 32 -6.71 -1.08 1.06
C GLU A 32 -5.21 -0.73 1.06
N LEU A 33 -4.33 -1.65 1.48
CA LEU A 33 -2.88 -1.44 1.35
C LEU A 33 -2.46 -1.41 -0.12
N ARG A 34 -3.06 -2.26 -0.95
CA ARG A 34 -2.84 -2.27 -2.41
C ARG A 34 -3.33 -0.98 -3.03
N GLU A 35 -4.51 -0.51 -2.66
CA GLU A 35 -5.04 0.77 -3.14
C GLU A 35 -4.11 1.92 -2.78
N ALA A 36 -3.67 2.00 -1.51
CA ALA A 36 -2.71 3.02 -1.07
C ALA A 36 -1.38 2.94 -1.82
N LEU A 37 -0.91 1.75 -2.18
CA LEU A 37 0.32 1.54 -2.96
C LEU A 37 0.17 1.87 -4.44
N THR A 38 -1.01 1.60 -5.02
CA THR A 38 -1.30 1.81 -6.44
C THR A 38 -1.65 3.26 -6.71
N ASN A 39 -2.37 3.89 -5.78
CA ASN A 39 -2.80 5.27 -5.82
C ASN A 39 -2.39 5.94 -4.51
N PRO A 40 -1.11 6.33 -4.36
CA PRO A 40 -0.69 7.10 -3.20
C PRO A 40 -1.40 8.45 -3.29
N THR A 41 -2.52 8.61 -2.57
CA THR A 41 -3.24 9.90 -2.51
C THR A 41 -2.22 10.99 -2.14
N PRO A 42 -1.93 11.93 -3.05
CA PRO A 42 -0.96 12.97 -2.76
C PRO A 42 -1.63 14.01 -1.88
N GLY A 43 -1.26 14.02 -0.60
CA GLY A 43 -1.49 15.16 0.29
C GLY A 43 -2.92 15.35 0.78
N GLU A 44 -3.16 15.03 2.04
CA GLU A 44 -4.02 15.88 2.84
C GLU A 44 -3.07 16.90 3.49
N GLU A 45 -3.12 18.14 2.99
CA GLU A 45 -2.46 19.34 3.55
C GLU A 45 -3.06 19.73 4.91
#